data_AF-F7D516-F1
#
_entry.id   AF-F7D516-F1
#
_cell.length_a   1.000
_cell.length_b   1.000
_cell.length_c   1.000
_cell.angle_alpha   90.00
_cell.angle_beta   90.00
_cell.angle_gamma   90.00
#
_symmetry.space_group_name_H-M   'P 1'
#
loop_
_entity.id
_entity.type
_entity.pdbx_description
1 polymer ?
#
loop_
_entity_poly.entity_id
_entity_poly.type
_entity_poly.pdbx_seq_one_letter_code
_entity_poly.pdbx_strand_id
1 'polypeptide(L)'
;MESWIMEGCMRIMQLHPGCRVSSDHDQEQSEETQAEERISERASMLLLFLLFQGLCCPGENTAAPQALQSYRPAAEDSLSFRMLQISSFANHSWAHSEGSGWLGDLQTHGWDTVTGTIRFLKPWSHGNFSKQELKNLQSLFQLYFNGFVRIVQASAGQFQLEYPFEIQILAGCRMNAPQIFLNVAYQGSDFLSFQGISWEPSPGAGIRAQNVCKVLSRYLDIKEILQSLLGHTCPRFLAGLMEAGESELKRKVKPEAWLSRGPSPGPGRLQLVCHVSGFYPKPVWVMWMRGEQEQRGTQRGDILPNADETWYLRATLDVATGEAAGLSCRVKHSSIEGHDLIIHWGGYSIFLILICLTVIVNLVILVVVHSRLKKQSSNKNALSPRAPSPVFPMGANTQDTNNSRHHFCLAQVSWIKNRFLKWKTRLNQLS
;
A
#
# COMPACT_ATOMS: atom_id res chain seq x y z
N MET A 1 18.90 -24.61 -44.29
CA MET A 1 18.17 -24.16 -45.50
C MET A 1 17.86 -22.68 -45.32
N GLU A 2 18.88 -21.84 -45.12
CA GLU A 2 18.72 -20.44 -44.68
C GLU A 2 19.85 -19.59 -45.29
N SER A 3 19.85 -19.46 -46.61
CA SER A 3 20.82 -18.63 -47.36
C SER A 3 20.15 -17.79 -48.46
N TRP A 4 18.81 -17.71 -48.46
CA TRP A 4 18.02 -17.10 -49.53
C TRP A 4 17.14 -15.92 -49.09
N ILE A 5 17.13 -15.59 -47.81
CA ILE A 5 16.31 -14.48 -47.27
C ILE A 5 17.11 -13.15 -47.28
N MET A 6 18.44 -13.20 -47.11
CA MET A 6 19.29 -11.99 -47.15
C MET A 6 19.54 -11.44 -48.55
N GLU A 7 19.46 -12.29 -49.59
CA GLU A 7 19.65 -11.89 -51.00
C GLU A 7 18.49 -11.01 -51.52
N GLY A 8 17.31 -11.09 -50.89
CA GLY A 8 16.08 -10.43 -51.33
C GLY A 8 16.05 -8.92 -51.07
N CYS A 9 16.66 -8.45 -49.97
CA CYS A 9 16.64 -7.03 -49.60
C CYS A 9 17.66 -6.17 -50.37
N MET A 10 18.67 -6.78 -51.01
CA MET A 10 19.77 -6.03 -51.66
C MET A 10 19.57 -5.79 -53.17
N ARG A 11 18.43 -6.21 -53.75
CA ARG A 11 18.12 -6.05 -55.19
C ARG A 11 17.09 -4.97 -55.53
N ILE A 12 16.58 -4.22 -54.55
CA ILE A 12 15.61 -3.14 -54.80
C ILE A 12 16.30 -1.80 -55.12
N MET A 13 17.61 -1.67 -54.87
CA MET A 13 18.41 -0.51 -55.26
C MET A 13 19.39 -0.83 -56.42
N GLN A 14 18.93 -1.02 -57.67
CA GLN A 14 19.66 -0.71 -58.93
C GLN A 14 18.71 -0.78 -60.14
N LEU A 15 19.03 -0.01 -61.21
CA LEU A 15 18.24 0.27 -62.44
C LEU A 15 17.14 1.34 -62.20
N HIS A 16 17.08 2.49 -62.90
CA HIS A 16 17.68 2.87 -64.19
C HIS A 16 18.09 4.37 -64.19
N PRO A 17 19.13 4.81 -64.95
CA PRO A 17 19.54 6.22 -64.98
C PRO A 17 18.85 7.04 -66.08
N GLY A 18 18.52 8.30 -65.77
CA GLY A 18 18.46 9.39 -66.76
C GLY A 18 17.11 10.06 -67.01
N CYS A 19 16.85 11.17 -66.33
CA CYS A 19 16.20 12.36 -66.90
C CYS A 19 16.58 13.61 -66.08
N ARG A 20 16.51 14.82 -66.65
CA ARG A 20 17.01 16.07 -66.05
C ARG A 20 15.89 17.04 -65.65
N VAL A 21 16.02 17.58 -64.43
CA VAL A 21 15.60 18.92 -63.98
C VAL A 21 14.10 19.29 -64.11
N SER A 22 13.41 19.33 -62.97
CA SER A 22 12.83 20.57 -62.45
C SER A 22 12.72 20.50 -60.92
N SER A 23 12.52 21.64 -60.25
CA SER A 23 12.61 21.81 -58.80
C SER A 23 11.35 21.39 -58.04
N ASP A 24 11.41 20.31 -57.25
CA ASP A 24 10.42 19.97 -56.19
C ASP A 24 11.02 19.03 -55.09
N HIS A 25 12.33 19.11 -54.84
CA HIS A 25 13.06 18.05 -54.12
C HIS A 25 12.78 17.96 -52.60
N ASP A 26 12.38 19.04 -51.92
CA ASP A 26 12.26 19.05 -50.46
C ASP A 26 10.95 18.44 -49.93
N GLN A 27 9.92 18.31 -50.78
CA GLN A 27 8.59 17.83 -50.36
C GLN A 27 8.42 16.33 -50.59
N GLU A 28 8.90 15.80 -51.73
CA GLU A 28 8.83 14.38 -52.07
C GLU A 28 9.70 13.54 -51.12
N GLN A 29 10.87 14.03 -50.74
CA GLN A 29 11.80 13.34 -49.82
C GLN A 29 11.28 13.24 -48.38
N SER A 30 10.41 14.19 -47.96
CA SER A 30 9.72 14.14 -46.66
C SER A 30 8.59 13.09 -46.66
N GLU A 31 7.87 12.93 -47.77
CA GLU A 31 6.83 11.92 -47.91
C GLU A 31 7.40 10.51 -48.03
N GLU A 32 8.53 10.33 -48.74
CA GLU A 32 9.27 9.06 -48.80
C GLU A 32 9.78 8.64 -47.42
N THR A 33 10.40 9.54 -46.66
CA THR A 33 10.89 9.24 -45.30
C THR A 33 9.73 8.86 -44.36
N GLN A 34 8.59 9.56 -44.41
CA GLN A 34 7.39 9.15 -43.66
C GLN A 34 6.74 7.86 -44.16
N ALA A 35 6.91 7.50 -45.44
CA ALA A 35 6.42 6.23 -45.98
C ALA A 35 7.28 5.07 -45.46
N GLU A 36 8.60 5.20 -45.49
CA GLU A 36 9.54 4.22 -44.93
C GLU A 36 9.33 4.03 -43.42
N GLU A 37 9.15 5.12 -42.66
CA GLU A 37 8.89 5.03 -41.21
C GLU A 37 7.55 4.33 -40.90
N ARG A 38 6.47 4.64 -41.66
CA ARG A 38 5.18 3.92 -41.57
C ARG A 38 5.26 2.45 -42.00
N ILE A 39 6.15 2.10 -42.93
CA ILE A 39 6.38 0.71 -43.35
C ILE A 39 7.16 -0.05 -42.27
N SER A 40 8.14 0.60 -41.64
CA SER A 40 8.92 0.06 -40.52
C SER A 40 8.05 -0.26 -39.30
N GLU A 41 7.17 0.66 -38.89
CA GLU A 41 6.24 0.42 -37.77
C GLU A 41 5.26 -0.72 -38.07
N ARG A 42 4.73 -0.80 -39.30
CA ARG A 42 3.87 -1.91 -39.75
C ARG A 42 4.60 -3.26 -39.72
N ALA A 43 5.85 -3.29 -40.16
CA ALA A 43 6.67 -4.50 -40.11
C ALA A 43 6.93 -4.97 -38.67
N SER A 44 7.18 -4.04 -37.74
CA SER A 44 7.38 -4.34 -36.32
C SER A 44 6.11 -4.91 -35.65
N MET A 45 4.94 -4.37 -35.99
CA MET A 45 3.64 -4.89 -35.53
C MET A 45 3.31 -6.27 -36.12
N LEU A 46 3.60 -6.50 -37.41
CA LEU A 46 3.42 -7.80 -38.06
C LEU A 46 4.34 -8.89 -37.49
N LEU A 47 5.58 -8.54 -37.12
CA LEU A 47 6.47 -9.45 -36.40
C LEU A 47 5.87 -9.88 -35.05
N LEU A 48 5.16 -8.98 -34.37
CA LEU A 48 4.48 -9.28 -33.11
C LEU A 48 3.37 -10.32 -33.28
N PHE A 49 2.52 -10.16 -34.29
CA PHE A 49 1.44 -11.10 -34.58
C PHE A 49 1.99 -12.53 -34.78
N LEU A 50 3.10 -12.68 -35.51
CA LEU A 50 3.78 -13.95 -35.75
C LEU A 50 4.40 -14.56 -34.48
N LEU A 51 4.89 -13.74 -33.54
CA LEU A 51 5.43 -14.21 -32.25
C LEU A 51 4.34 -14.62 -31.24
N PHE A 52 3.13 -14.05 -31.35
CA PHE A 52 2.04 -14.28 -30.38
C PHE A 52 1.02 -15.36 -30.78
N GLN A 53 1.04 -15.88 -32.02
CA GLN A 53 0.20 -17.03 -32.42
C GLN A 53 0.37 -18.26 -31.51
N GLY A 54 1.52 -18.41 -30.84
CA GLY A 54 1.79 -19.49 -29.88
C GLY A 54 1.00 -19.45 -28.56
N LEU A 55 0.18 -18.42 -28.30
CA LEU A 55 -0.69 -18.35 -27.10
C LEU A 55 -2.19 -18.60 -27.39
N CYS A 56 -2.61 -18.73 -28.65
CA CYS A 56 -4.01 -18.55 -29.04
C CYS A 56 -4.83 -19.84 -29.23
N CYS A 57 -4.61 -20.88 -28.42
CA CYS A 57 -5.40 -22.13 -28.47
C CYS A 57 -6.12 -22.43 -27.14
N PRO A 58 -7.39 -22.03 -26.98
CA PRO A 58 -8.25 -22.48 -25.88
C PRO A 58 -8.92 -23.82 -26.21
N GLY A 59 -8.94 -24.76 -25.24
CA GLY A 59 -9.75 -25.98 -25.29
C GLY A 59 -11.23 -25.74 -24.96
N GLU A 60 -12.07 -26.74 -25.21
CA GLU A 60 -13.54 -26.65 -25.19
C GLU A 60 -14.20 -26.17 -23.88
N ASN A 61 -15.31 -25.47 -24.04
CA ASN A 61 -16.24 -25.07 -22.98
C ASN A 61 -17.25 -26.19 -22.66
N THR A 62 -17.65 -26.30 -21.39
CA THR A 62 -18.89 -26.99 -20.99
C THR A 62 -19.65 -26.12 -19.97
N ALA A 63 -20.98 -26.06 -20.08
CA ALA A 63 -21.81 -25.05 -19.40
C ALA A 63 -22.78 -25.62 -18.33
N ALA A 64 -23.50 -24.71 -17.67
CA ALA A 64 -24.68 -24.86 -16.77
C ALA A 64 -24.41 -24.73 -15.23
N PRO A 65 -25.44 -24.51 -14.40
CA PRO A 65 -26.49 -23.48 -14.52
C PRO A 65 -26.70 -22.64 -13.22
N GLN A 66 -27.67 -21.71 -13.26
CA GLN A 66 -28.01 -20.74 -12.20
C GLN A 66 -28.81 -21.35 -11.02
N ALA A 67 -28.68 -20.80 -9.80
CA ALA A 67 -29.80 -20.63 -8.85
C ALA A 67 -29.53 -19.68 -7.66
N LEU A 68 -30.53 -18.82 -7.39
CA LEU A 68 -30.97 -18.21 -6.12
C LEU A 68 -30.02 -17.38 -5.22
N GLN A 69 -30.39 -16.10 -5.05
CA GLN A 69 -29.80 -15.17 -4.08
C GLN A 69 -30.40 -15.31 -2.68
N SER A 70 -29.54 -15.24 -1.66
CA SER A 70 -29.92 -14.79 -0.31
C SER A 70 -29.14 -13.52 0.07
N TYR A 71 -29.59 -12.85 1.12
CA TYR A 71 -29.26 -11.48 1.49
C TYR A 71 -27.74 -11.24 1.66
N ARG A 72 -27.13 -10.42 0.79
CA ARG A 72 -25.71 -10.02 0.90
C ARG A 72 -25.55 -8.80 1.82
N PRO A 73 -24.60 -8.83 2.79
CA PRO A 73 -23.99 -7.61 3.31
C PRO A 73 -23.33 -6.81 2.16
N ALA A 74 -23.05 -5.53 2.39
CA ALA A 74 -22.47 -4.62 1.39
C ALA A 74 -21.38 -5.30 0.55
N ALA A 75 -21.47 -5.13 -0.78
CA ALA A 75 -20.81 -5.96 -1.78
C ALA A 75 -19.40 -6.40 -1.38
N GLU A 76 -19.21 -7.71 -1.34
CA GLU A 76 -17.88 -8.32 -1.46
C GLU A 76 -17.38 -7.96 -2.87
N ASP A 77 -16.69 -6.82 -2.97
CA ASP A 77 -16.20 -6.27 -4.24
C ASP A 77 -15.43 -7.35 -4.97
N SER A 78 -15.97 -7.79 -6.12
CA SER A 78 -15.41 -8.90 -6.87
C SER A 78 -13.96 -8.59 -7.19
N LEU A 79 -13.03 -9.37 -6.63
CA LEU A 79 -11.60 -9.09 -6.72
C LEU A 79 -11.23 -8.92 -8.21
N SER A 80 -10.53 -7.82 -8.49
CA SER A 80 -10.20 -7.40 -9.85
C SER A 80 -8.71 -7.15 -9.96
N PHE A 81 -8.16 -7.51 -11.12
CA PHE A 81 -6.82 -7.09 -11.50
C PHE A 81 -6.93 -5.80 -12.32
N ARG A 82 -6.22 -4.75 -11.89
CA ARG A 82 -6.24 -3.42 -12.49
C ARG A 82 -4.81 -3.04 -12.87
N MET A 83 -4.60 -2.72 -14.14
CA MET A 83 -3.40 -2.06 -14.64
C MET A 83 -3.71 -0.57 -14.78
N LEU A 84 -2.94 0.25 -14.09
CA LEU A 84 -3.02 1.71 -14.16
C LEU A 84 -1.77 2.25 -14.84
N GLN A 85 -1.96 3.07 -15.86
CA GLN A 85 -0.95 3.91 -16.48
C GLN A 85 -1.29 5.38 -16.23
N ILE A 86 -0.27 6.17 -15.94
CA ILE A 86 -0.31 7.64 -15.95
C ILE A 86 0.78 8.08 -16.92
N SER A 87 0.47 8.97 -17.85
CA SER A 87 1.43 9.50 -18.82
C SER A 87 1.31 11.02 -18.90
N SER A 88 2.35 11.71 -18.43
CA SER A 88 2.44 13.16 -18.34
C SER A 88 3.31 13.68 -19.47
N PHE A 89 2.74 14.51 -20.32
CA PHE A 89 3.37 15.09 -21.50
C PHE A 89 3.66 16.57 -21.21
N ALA A 90 4.91 16.91 -20.90
CA ALA A 90 5.27 18.29 -20.54
C ALA A 90 5.49 19.17 -21.77
N ASN A 91 6.04 18.60 -22.86
CA ASN A 91 6.23 19.26 -24.15
C ASN A 91 6.43 18.21 -25.27
N HIS A 92 6.65 18.67 -26.50
CA HIS A 92 6.79 17.83 -27.69
C HIS A 92 7.95 16.80 -27.64
N SER A 93 8.97 17.01 -26.81
CA SER A 93 10.16 16.14 -26.71
C SER A 93 10.31 15.45 -25.35
N TRP A 94 9.54 15.86 -24.34
CA TRP A 94 9.56 15.25 -23.00
C TRP A 94 8.19 14.76 -22.56
N ALA A 95 8.13 13.46 -22.31
CA ALA A 95 7.01 12.79 -21.67
C ALA A 95 7.54 11.75 -20.69
N HIS A 96 6.79 11.54 -19.61
CA HIS A 96 7.06 10.50 -18.61
C HIS A 96 5.84 9.59 -18.51
N SER A 97 6.06 8.31 -18.25
CA SER A 97 4.98 7.34 -18.04
C SER A 97 5.26 6.49 -16.82
N GLU A 98 4.22 6.21 -16.06
CA GLU A 98 4.25 5.31 -14.92
C GLU A 98 3.20 4.22 -15.15
N GLY A 99 3.54 3.00 -14.73
CA GLY A 99 2.67 1.84 -14.84
C GLY A 99 2.64 1.08 -13.52
N SER A 100 1.48 0.55 -13.15
CA SER A 100 1.31 -0.23 -11.93
C SER A 100 0.21 -1.28 -12.08
N GLY A 101 0.39 -2.43 -11.43
CA GLY A 101 -0.58 -3.52 -11.39
C GLY A 101 -1.10 -3.72 -9.96
N TRP A 102 -2.41 -3.85 -9.83
CA TRP A 102 -3.12 -3.87 -8.56
C TRP A 102 -4.10 -5.04 -8.49
N LEU A 103 -4.11 -5.75 -7.37
CA LEU A 103 -5.08 -6.80 -7.05
C LEU A 103 -5.99 -6.32 -5.92
N GLY A 104 -7.23 -5.93 -6.27
CA GLY A 104 -8.02 -5.09 -5.38
C GLY A 104 -7.24 -3.80 -5.08
N ASP A 105 -7.00 -3.50 -3.81
CA ASP A 105 -6.24 -2.34 -3.36
C ASP A 105 -4.75 -2.63 -3.05
N LEU A 106 -4.27 -3.86 -3.27
CA LEU A 106 -2.86 -4.21 -3.08
C LEU A 106 -2.06 -4.00 -4.38
N GLN A 107 -0.96 -3.24 -4.32
CA GLN A 107 -0.07 -3.11 -5.47
C GLN A 107 0.82 -4.36 -5.60
N THR A 108 0.70 -5.06 -6.73
CA THR A 108 1.46 -6.27 -7.04
C THR A 108 2.58 -6.02 -8.04
N HIS A 109 2.44 -4.99 -8.88
CA HIS A 109 3.40 -4.68 -9.94
C HIS A 109 3.70 -3.19 -10.02
N GLY A 110 4.93 -2.88 -10.43
CA GLY A 110 5.32 -1.58 -10.97
C GLY A 110 5.94 -1.76 -12.35
N TRP A 111 5.86 -0.72 -13.18
CA TRP A 111 6.59 -0.63 -14.44
C TRP A 111 7.87 0.19 -14.23
N ASP A 112 8.97 -0.28 -14.80
CA ASP A 112 10.22 0.46 -14.88
C ASP A 112 10.42 0.99 -16.30
N THR A 113 10.26 2.30 -16.49
CA THR A 113 10.44 2.96 -17.79
C THR A 113 11.89 3.08 -18.21
N VAL A 114 12.85 3.02 -17.29
CA VAL A 114 14.27 3.13 -17.62
C VAL A 114 14.80 1.81 -18.17
N THR A 115 14.43 0.69 -17.54
CA THR A 115 14.85 -0.65 -17.99
C THR A 115 13.87 -1.32 -18.95
N GLY A 116 12.62 -0.84 -19.02
CA GLY A 116 11.55 -1.48 -19.80
C GLY A 116 11.08 -2.80 -19.18
N THR A 117 11.06 -2.91 -17.83
CA THR A 117 10.81 -4.18 -17.13
C THR A 117 9.66 -4.12 -16.12
N ILE A 118 9.00 -5.26 -15.92
CA ILE A 118 7.99 -5.43 -14.87
C ILE A 118 8.71 -5.66 -13.52
N ARG A 119 8.47 -4.77 -12.55
CA ARG A 119 8.88 -4.96 -11.15
C ARG A 119 7.78 -5.73 -10.42
N PHE A 120 8.10 -6.93 -9.95
CA PHE A 120 7.23 -7.76 -9.12
C PHE A 120 7.38 -7.36 -7.64
N LEU A 121 6.32 -6.85 -7.03
CA LEU A 121 6.38 -6.28 -5.67
C LEU A 121 6.09 -7.30 -4.57
N LYS A 122 5.38 -8.39 -4.89
CA LYS A 122 5.18 -9.53 -3.99
C LYS A 122 5.88 -10.78 -4.52
N PRO A 123 6.33 -11.71 -3.65
CA PRO A 123 6.91 -12.98 -4.08
C PRO A 123 6.01 -13.76 -5.04
N TRP A 124 4.69 -13.68 -4.86
CA TRP A 124 3.66 -14.36 -5.66
C TRP A 124 3.13 -13.54 -6.85
N SER A 125 3.63 -12.33 -7.11
CA SER A 125 3.14 -11.46 -8.21
C SER A 125 3.36 -12.02 -9.62
N HIS A 126 4.05 -13.15 -9.76
CA HIS A 126 4.14 -13.89 -11.03
C HIS A 126 2.91 -14.78 -11.29
N GLY A 127 2.05 -15.00 -10.28
CA GLY A 127 0.90 -15.91 -10.37
C GLY A 127 1.33 -17.32 -10.74
N ASN A 128 0.56 -17.96 -11.62
CA ASN A 128 0.88 -19.27 -12.19
C ASN A 128 1.53 -19.18 -13.59
N PHE A 129 2.00 -18.01 -14.02
CA PHE A 129 2.55 -17.81 -15.37
C PHE A 129 4.00 -18.28 -15.45
N SER A 130 4.35 -18.93 -16.55
CA SER A 130 5.72 -19.35 -16.83
C SER A 130 6.64 -18.16 -17.08
N LYS A 131 7.95 -18.37 -16.90
CA LYS A 131 8.98 -17.37 -17.22
C LYS A 131 8.93 -16.89 -18.67
N GLN A 132 8.44 -17.71 -19.61
CA GLN A 132 8.32 -17.32 -21.01
C GLN A 132 7.12 -16.41 -21.24
N GLU A 133 5.96 -16.72 -20.65
CA GLU A 133 4.77 -15.86 -20.75
C GLU A 133 5.02 -14.48 -20.13
N LEU A 134 5.70 -14.43 -18.97
CA LEU A 134 6.06 -13.17 -18.31
C LEU A 134 7.06 -12.34 -19.15
N LYS A 135 8.01 -12.99 -19.83
CA LYS A 135 8.89 -12.31 -20.79
C LYS A 135 8.11 -11.77 -21.99
N ASN A 136 7.20 -12.56 -22.55
CA ASN A 136 6.37 -12.12 -23.68
C ASN A 136 5.51 -10.90 -23.29
N LEU A 137 4.88 -10.92 -22.11
CA LEU A 137 4.13 -9.77 -21.58
C LEU A 137 5.02 -8.54 -21.36
N GLN A 138 6.22 -8.71 -20.81
CA GLN A 138 7.15 -7.60 -20.63
C GLN A 138 7.54 -6.98 -21.97
N SER A 139 7.87 -7.78 -22.99
CA SER A 139 8.19 -7.27 -24.33
C SER A 139 7.00 -6.53 -24.96
N LEU A 140 5.78 -7.05 -24.79
CA LEU A 140 4.55 -6.39 -25.24
C LEU A 140 4.37 -5.03 -24.57
N PHE A 141 4.50 -4.96 -23.24
CA PHE A 141 4.40 -3.68 -22.51
C PHE A 141 5.54 -2.72 -22.87
N GLN A 142 6.76 -3.19 -23.07
CA GLN A 142 7.90 -2.36 -23.46
C GLN A 142 7.65 -1.68 -24.82
N LEU A 143 7.14 -2.43 -25.80
CA LEU A 143 6.76 -1.89 -27.10
C LEU A 143 5.56 -0.94 -26.99
N TYR A 144 4.55 -1.30 -26.21
CA TYR A 144 3.38 -0.47 -25.96
C TYR A 144 3.73 0.88 -25.33
N PHE A 145 4.48 0.92 -24.22
CA PHE A 145 4.86 2.18 -23.55
C PHE A 145 5.70 3.08 -24.47
N ASN A 146 6.66 2.50 -25.20
CA ASN A 146 7.51 3.25 -26.14
C ASN A 146 6.70 3.80 -27.34
N GLY A 147 5.84 2.98 -27.94
CA GLY A 147 5.01 3.36 -29.08
C GLY A 147 3.93 4.38 -28.69
N PHE A 148 3.27 4.20 -27.54
CA PHE A 148 2.24 5.09 -27.03
C PHE A 148 2.73 6.53 -26.91
N VAL A 149 3.89 6.74 -26.27
CA VAL A 149 4.48 8.08 -26.11
C VAL A 149 4.74 8.75 -27.46
N ARG A 150 5.38 8.02 -28.39
CA ARG A 150 5.69 8.53 -29.74
C ARG A 150 4.44 8.91 -30.53
N ILE A 151 3.44 8.01 -30.57
CA ILE A 151 2.19 8.22 -31.30
C ILE A 151 1.41 9.42 -30.72
N VAL A 152 1.35 9.56 -29.40
CA VAL A 152 0.67 10.69 -28.76
C VAL A 152 1.41 12.01 -29.01
N GLN A 153 2.75 12.05 -28.92
CA GLN A 153 3.52 13.25 -29.24
C GLN A 153 3.35 13.67 -30.71
N ALA A 154 3.47 12.72 -31.65
CA ALA A 154 3.30 12.97 -33.07
C ALA A 154 1.86 13.44 -33.43
N SER A 155 0.86 12.92 -32.72
CA SER A 155 -0.55 13.26 -32.96
C SER A 155 -1.07 14.46 -32.15
N ALA A 156 -0.25 15.04 -31.26
CA ALA A 156 -0.69 16.10 -30.33
C ALA A 156 -1.27 17.32 -31.06
N GLY A 157 -0.60 17.79 -32.13
CA GLY A 157 -1.11 18.88 -32.96
C GLY A 157 -2.41 18.53 -33.70
N GLN A 158 -2.50 17.31 -34.25
CA GLN A 158 -3.69 16.84 -34.98
C GLN A 158 -4.94 16.78 -34.08
N PHE A 159 -4.79 16.36 -32.83
CA PHE A 159 -5.90 16.26 -31.88
C PHE A 159 -6.06 17.50 -30.98
N GLN A 160 -5.29 18.57 -31.24
CA GLN A 160 -5.30 19.81 -30.45
C GLN A 160 -5.07 19.51 -28.95
N LEU A 161 -4.07 18.69 -28.62
CA LEU A 161 -3.63 18.43 -27.26
C LEU A 161 -2.68 19.55 -26.82
N GLU A 162 -3.13 20.37 -25.87
CA GLU A 162 -2.36 21.51 -25.37
C GLU A 162 -1.43 21.06 -24.24
N TYR A 163 -0.12 21.28 -24.43
CA TYR A 163 0.89 20.98 -23.41
C TYR A 163 0.87 22.01 -22.27
N PRO A 164 1.09 21.61 -21.00
CA PRO A 164 1.24 20.23 -20.54
C PRO A 164 -0.11 19.51 -20.39
N PHE A 165 -0.15 18.21 -20.70
CA PHE A 165 -1.34 17.38 -20.51
C PHE A 165 -1.01 16.01 -19.93
N GLU A 166 -2.00 15.41 -19.26
CA GLU A 166 -1.92 14.06 -18.72
C GLU A 166 -2.98 13.16 -19.34
N ILE A 167 -2.57 11.93 -19.67
CA ILE A 167 -3.44 10.82 -20.07
C ILE A 167 -3.32 9.73 -19.01
N GLN A 168 -4.45 9.23 -18.54
CA GLN A 168 -4.52 8.14 -17.57
C GLN A 168 -5.28 6.98 -18.22
N ILE A 169 -4.77 5.76 -18.08
CA ILE A 169 -5.38 4.55 -18.66
C ILE A 169 -5.56 3.51 -17.54
N LEU A 170 -6.79 3.07 -17.35
CA LEU A 170 -7.16 2.03 -16.40
C LEU A 170 -7.73 0.83 -17.15
N ALA A 171 -6.99 -0.27 -17.20
CA ALA A 171 -7.38 -1.49 -17.89
C ALA A 171 -7.41 -2.71 -16.94
N GLY A 172 -8.23 -3.72 -17.22
CA GLY A 172 -8.28 -4.91 -16.38
C GLY A 172 -9.48 -5.83 -16.59
N CYS A 173 -9.67 -6.72 -15.62
CA CYS A 173 -10.69 -7.77 -15.63
C CYS A 173 -11.16 -8.11 -14.21
N ARG A 174 -12.30 -8.81 -14.08
CA ARG A 174 -12.87 -9.28 -12.81
C ARG A 174 -13.26 -10.76 -12.91
N MET A 175 -13.28 -11.48 -11.79
CA MET A 175 -13.58 -12.92 -11.78
C MET A 175 -15.06 -13.26 -12.00
N ASN A 176 -15.98 -12.51 -11.38
CA ASN A 176 -17.38 -12.94 -11.23
C ASN A 176 -18.35 -12.32 -12.25
N ALA A 177 -17.79 -11.58 -13.21
CA ALA A 177 -18.43 -11.20 -14.46
C ALA A 177 -17.29 -11.08 -15.49
N PRO A 178 -17.43 -11.61 -16.73
CA PRO A 178 -16.44 -11.45 -17.79
C PRO A 178 -16.47 -10.02 -18.38
N GLN A 179 -16.42 -9.03 -17.49
CA GLN A 179 -16.35 -7.62 -17.81
C GLN A 179 -14.89 -7.21 -17.76
N ILE A 180 -14.26 -7.28 -18.94
CA ILE A 180 -13.07 -6.51 -19.23
C ILE A 180 -13.42 -5.02 -19.19
N PHE A 181 -12.45 -4.19 -18.86
CA PHE A 181 -12.57 -2.74 -18.97
C PHE A 181 -11.24 -2.16 -19.43
N LEU A 182 -11.33 -1.10 -20.22
CA LEU A 182 -10.23 -0.19 -20.49
C LEU A 182 -10.84 1.19 -20.64
N ASN A 183 -10.51 2.07 -19.70
CA ASN A 183 -10.97 3.46 -19.66
C ASN A 183 -9.76 4.38 -19.81
N VAL A 184 -9.93 5.47 -20.55
CA VAL A 184 -8.92 6.50 -20.78
C VAL A 184 -9.50 7.83 -20.31
N ALA A 185 -8.74 8.53 -19.47
CA ALA A 185 -9.03 9.90 -19.05
C ALA A 185 -7.98 10.87 -19.61
N TYR A 186 -8.40 12.10 -19.88
CA TYR A 186 -7.56 13.20 -20.34
C TYR A 186 -7.79 14.40 -19.42
N GLN A 187 -6.71 14.99 -18.88
CA GLN A 187 -6.78 16.07 -17.89
C GLN A 187 -7.74 15.74 -16.72
N GLY A 188 -7.68 14.52 -16.20
CA GLY A 188 -8.50 14.05 -15.06
C GLY A 188 -9.99 13.84 -15.35
N SER A 189 -10.44 13.93 -16.61
CA SER A 189 -11.83 13.70 -17.02
C SER A 189 -11.94 12.50 -17.96
N ASP A 190 -13.02 11.72 -17.85
CA ASP A 190 -13.29 10.58 -18.75
C ASP A 190 -13.28 11.03 -20.22
N PHE A 191 -12.49 10.34 -21.05
CA PHE A 191 -12.24 10.73 -22.45
C PHE A 191 -12.78 9.69 -23.44
N LEU A 192 -12.41 8.42 -23.26
CA LEU A 192 -12.93 7.30 -24.06
C LEU A 192 -12.77 5.97 -23.33
N SER A 193 -13.47 4.92 -23.79
CA SER A 193 -13.35 3.55 -23.28
C SER A 193 -13.32 2.53 -24.42
N PHE A 194 -12.89 1.30 -24.11
CA PHE A 194 -13.00 0.15 -24.99
C PHE A 194 -14.05 -0.82 -24.44
N GLN A 195 -15.15 -1.00 -25.16
CA GLN A 195 -16.28 -1.84 -24.76
C GLN A 195 -16.55 -2.91 -25.82
N GLY A 196 -16.50 -4.19 -25.41
CA GLY A 196 -16.63 -5.34 -26.31
C GLY A 196 -15.50 -5.40 -27.34
N ILE A 197 -15.71 -4.76 -28.50
CA ILE A 197 -14.77 -4.69 -29.63
C ILE A 197 -14.59 -3.24 -30.16
N SER A 198 -15.16 -2.26 -29.47
CA SER A 198 -15.41 -0.91 -29.96
C SER A 198 -14.75 0.14 -29.07
N TRP A 199 -14.17 1.17 -29.70
CA TRP A 199 -13.74 2.37 -29.01
C TRP A 199 -14.89 3.38 -28.94
N GLU A 200 -15.28 3.74 -27.73
CA GLU A 200 -16.44 4.61 -27.48
C GLU A 200 -15.98 5.92 -26.81
N PRO A 201 -16.35 7.10 -27.33
CA PRO A 201 -16.01 8.37 -26.70
C PRO A 201 -16.88 8.59 -25.46
N SER A 202 -16.30 9.12 -24.38
CA SER A 202 -17.05 9.39 -23.16
C SER A 202 -18.07 10.53 -23.35
N PRO A 203 -19.24 10.48 -22.67
CA PRO A 203 -20.22 11.56 -22.71
C PRO A 203 -19.59 12.90 -22.30
N GLY A 204 -19.72 13.93 -23.14
CA GLY A 204 -19.13 15.25 -22.88
C GLY A 204 -17.67 15.45 -23.33
N ALA A 205 -16.94 14.39 -23.71
CA ALA A 205 -15.54 14.50 -24.16
C ALA A 205 -15.34 15.14 -25.56
N GLY A 206 -16.45 15.56 -26.20
CA GLY A 206 -16.46 16.37 -27.41
C GLY A 206 -15.96 15.67 -28.68
N ILE A 207 -15.78 16.47 -29.74
CA ILE A 207 -15.37 15.98 -31.07
C ILE A 207 -13.93 15.42 -31.07
N ARG A 208 -13.09 15.85 -30.12
CA ARG A 208 -11.71 15.34 -29.94
C ARG A 208 -11.72 13.84 -29.65
N ALA A 209 -12.50 13.39 -28.67
CA ALA A 209 -12.64 11.97 -28.34
C ALA A 209 -13.20 11.17 -29.52
N GLN A 210 -14.22 11.69 -30.22
CA GLN A 210 -14.78 11.05 -31.41
C GLN A 210 -13.74 10.83 -32.51
N ASN A 211 -12.90 11.84 -32.78
CA ASN A 211 -11.82 11.75 -33.76
C ASN A 211 -10.75 10.72 -33.36
N VAL A 212 -10.36 10.67 -32.08
CA VAL A 212 -9.44 9.66 -31.55
C VAL A 212 -10.04 8.25 -31.69
N CYS A 213 -11.28 8.02 -31.24
CA CYS A 213 -11.97 6.73 -31.39
C CYS A 213 -12.09 6.29 -32.86
N LYS A 214 -12.33 7.23 -33.80
CA LYS A 214 -12.37 6.96 -35.25
C LYS A 214 -11.01 6.52 -35.81
N VAL A 215 -9.91 7.07 -35.29
CA VAL A 215 -8.55 6.65 -35.66
C VAL A 215 -8.21 5.30 -35.04
N LEU A 216 -8.37 5.13 -33.72
CA LEU A 216 -8.13 3.87 -33.02
C LEU A 216 -8.97 2.72 -33.58
N SER A 217 -10.20 3.00 -34.05
CA SER A 217 -11.08 1.98 -34.63
C SER A 217 -10.59 1.36 -35.94
N ARG A 218 -9.61 1.97 -36.62
CA ARG A 218 -9.02 1.47 -37.88
C ARG A 218 -7.96 0.39 -37.65
N TYR A 219 -7.36 0.33 -36.46
CA TYR A 219 -6.30 -0.61 -36.13
C TYR A 219 -6.91 -1.91 -35.58
N LEU A 220 -7.24 -2.85 -36.47
CA LEU A 220 -7.84 -4.13 -36.11
C LEU A 220 -6.92 -4.94 -35.21
N ASP A 221 -5.64 -5.04 -35.55
CA ASP A 221 -4.62 -5.77 -34.79
C ASP A 221 -4.55 -5.31 -33.32
N ILE A 222 -4.67 -4.00 -33.06
CA ILE A 222 -4.69 -3.44 -31.71
C ILE A 222 -5.94 -3.90 -30.93
N LYS A 223 -7.10 -4.00 -31.59
CA LYS A 223 -8.34 -4.51 -30.96
C LYS A 223 -8.18 -5.99 -30.60
N GLU A 224 -7.65 -6.79 -31.51
CA GLU A 224 -7.41 -8.22 -31.27
C GLU A 224 -6.42 -8.45 -30.12
N ILE A 225 -5.33 -7.67 -30.07
CA ILE A 225 -4.37 -7.69 -28.96
C ILE A 225 -5.07 -7.32 -27.63
N LEU A 226 -5.88 -6.26 -27.61
CA LEU A 226 -6.62 -5.84 -26.40
C LEU A 226 -7.64 -6.90 -25.97
N GLN A 227 -8.37 -7.52 -26.90
CA GLN A 227 -9.30 -8.61 -26.60
C GLN A 227 -8.57 -9.84 -26.06
N SER A 228 -7.43 -10.22 -26.62
CA SER A 228 -6.64 -11.36 -26.14
C SER A 228 -6.02 -11.08 -24.77
N LEU A 229 -5.45 -9.88 -24.58
CA LEU A 229 -4.82 -9.48 -23.32
C LEU A 229 -5.85 -9.36 -22.19
N LEU A 230 -6.97 -8.66 -22.40
CA LEU A 230 -7.96 -8.42 -21.35
C LEU A 230 -8.98 -9.55 -21.22
N GLY A 231 -9.38 -10.19 -22.32
CA GLY A 231 -10.42 -11.22 -22.35
C GLY A 231 -9.95 -12.63 -22.05
N HIS A 232 -8.70 -12.98 -22.39
CA HIS A 232 -8.14 -14.32 -22.15
C HIS A 232 -6.97 -14.31 -21.17
N THR A 233 -6.02 -13.39 -21.34
CA THR A 233 -4.79 -13.39 -20.53
C THR A 233 -5.04 -12.86 -19.11
N CYS A 234 -5.75 -11.74 -18.97
CA CYS A 234 -6.03 -11.12 -17.68
C CYS A 234 -6.83 -12.03 -16.72
N PRO A 235 -7.94 -12.71 -17.12
CA PRO A 235 -8.70 -13.53 -16.18
C PRO A 235 -7.90 -14.74 -15.68
N ARG A 236 -7.09 -15.36 -16.56
CA ARG A 236 -6.17 -16.44 -16.18
C ARG A 236 -5.09 -15.94 -15.22
N PHE A 237 -4.54 -14.74 -15.48
CA PHE A 237 -3.54 -14.13 -14.60
C PHE A 237 -4.13 -13.78 -13.22
N LEU A 238 -5.32 -13.19 -13.19
CA LEU A 238 -6.07 -12.87 -11.97
C LEU A 238 -6.35 -14.13 -11.15
N ALA A 239 -6.82 -15.22 -11.78
CA ALA A 239 -7.01 -16.50 -11.11
C ALA A 239 -5.69 -17.04 -10.48
N GLY A 240 -4.59 -17.02 -11.24
CA GLY A 240 -3.28 -17.44 -10.75
C GLY A 240 -2.71 -16.56 -9.63
N LEU A 241 -2.96 -15.24 -9.66
CA LEU A 241 -2.59 -14.33 -8.58
C LEU A 241 -3.43 -14.57 -7.32
N MET A 242 -4.72 -14.89 -7.46
CA MET A 242 -5.61 -15.18 -6.33
C MET A 242 -5.23 -16.46 -5.60
N GLU A 243 -4.82 -17.49 -6.34
CA GLU A 243 -4.30 -18.74 -5.79
C GLU A 243 -2.94 -18.52 -5.11
N ALA A 244 -1.96 -17.94 -5.83
CA ALA A 244 -0.61 -17.75 -5.30
C ALA A 244 -0.53 -16.74 -4.14
N GLY A 245 -1.41 -15.74 -4.12
CA GLY A 245 -1.51 -14.70 -3.08
C GLY A 245 -2.52 -15.00 -1.97
N GLU A 246 -3.16 -16.18 -1.94
CA GLU A 246 -4.30 -16.49 -1.06
C GLU A 246 -4.03 -16.15 0.41
N SER A 247 -2.85 -16.53 0.93
CA SER A 247 -2.48 -16.36 2.34
C SER A 247 -2.37 -14.89 2.76
N GLU A 248 -1.91 -14.02 1.85
CA GLU A 248 -1.80 -12.59 2.08
C GLU A 248 -3.13 -11.87 1.86
N LEU A 249 -3.91 -12.29 0.85
CA LEU A 249 -5.25 -11.76 0.58
C LEU A 249 -6.22 -12.04 1.73
N LYS A 250 -6.17 -13.25 2.30
CA LYS A 250 -7.01 -13.70 3.42
C LYS A 250 -6.44 -13.36 4.80
N ARG A 251 -5.29 -12.67 4.90
CA ARG A 251 -4.71 -12.27 6.19
C ARG A 251 -5.70 -11.40 6.97
N LYS A 252 -5.59 -11.42 8.30
CA LYS A 252 -6.42 -10.63 9.21
C LYS A 252 -5.53 -9.90 10.20
N VAL A 253 -5.51 -8.57 10.16
CA VAL A 253 -4.74 -7.73 11.08
C VAL A 253 -5.72 -6.98 11.98
N LYS A 254 -5.46 -7.02 13.30
CA LYS A 254 -6.34 -6.43 14.31
C LYS A 254 -6.07 -4.93 14.42
N PRO A 255 -7.11 -4.07 14.37
CA PRO A 255 -6.92 -2.66 14.59
C PRO A 255 -6.44 -2.36 16.00
N GLU A 256 -5.57 -1.36 16.10
CA GLU A 256 -5.44 -0.55 17.29
C GLU A 256 -6.41 0.64 17.19
N ALA A 257 -6.93 1.09 18.33
CA ALA A 257 -7.76 2.28 18.38
C ALA A 257 -7.47 3.11 19.63
N TRP A 258 -7.66 4.42 19.51
CA TRP A 258 -7.43 5.38 20.59
C TRP A 258 -8.33 6.61 20.43
N LEU A 259 -8.51 7.35 21.52
CA LEU A 259 -9.37 8.54 21.55
C LEU A 259 -8.54 9.82 21.69
N SER A 260 -8.97 10.89 21.02
CA SER A 260 -8.39 12.22 21.16
C SER A 260 -9.46 13.32 21.14
N ARG A 261 -9.05 14.56 21.44
CA ARG A 261 -9.89 15.75 21.29
C ARG A 261 -9.61 16.39 19.94
N GLY A 262 -10.64 16.62 19.15
CA GLY A 262 -10.56 17.37 17.89
C GLY A 262 -10.58 18.88 18.13
N PRO A 263 -10.51 19.69 17.05
CA PRO A 263 -10.79 21.12 17.11
C PRO A 263 -12.15 21.39 17.77
N SER A 264 -12.26 22.42 18.60
CA SER A 264 -13.55 22.76 19.19
C SER A 264 -14.52 23.28 18.13
N PRO A 265 -15.73 22.72 18.00
CA PRO A 265 -16.73 23.19 17.04
C PRO A 265 -17.52 24.41 17.53
N GLY A 266 -17.17 24.95 18.71
CA GLY A 266 -17.76 26.19 19.25
C GLY A 266 -17.73 26.26 20.79
N PRO A 267 -18.07 27.43 21.37
CA PRO A 267 -18.12 27.61 22.82
C PRO A 267 -19.01 26.56 23.51
N GLY A 268 -18.50 25.96 24.59
CA GLY A 268 -19.21 24.91 25.33
C GLY A 268 -19.35 23.56 24.63
N ARG A 269 -18.76 23.38 23.45
CA ARG A 269 -18.76 22.13 22.68
C ARG A 269 -17.38 21.49 22.59
N LEU A 270 -17.38 20.18 22.39
CA LEU A 270 -16.19 19.35 22.24
C LEU A 270 -16.37 18.39 21.06
N GLN A 271 -15.38 18.34 20.17
CA GLN A 271 -15.28 17.26 19.18
C GLN A 271 -14.51 16.09 19.78
N LEU A 272 -15.17 14.94 19.85
CA LEU A 272 -14.54 13.67 20.18
C LEU A 272 -14.01 13.02 18.90
N VAL A 273 -12.85 12.39 18.99
CA VAL A 273 -12.21 11.74 17.85
C VAL A 273 -11.82 10.32 18.26
N CYS A 274 -12.35 9.32 17.54
CA CYS A 274 -11.91 7.95 17.62
C CYS A 274 -11.04 7.65 16.40
N HIS A 275 -9.82 7.21 16.66
CA HIS A 275 -8.87 6.77 15.65
C HIS A 275 -8.86 5.25 15.65
N VAL A 276 -8.80 4.65 14.46
CA VAL A 276 -8.68 3.21 14.25
C VAL A 276 -7.61 3.01 13.17
N SER A 277 -6.58 2.22 13.45
CA SER A 277 -5.44 2.00 12.54
C SER A 277 -4.98 0.56 12.57
N GLY A 278 -4.23 0.11 11.56
CA GLY A 278 -3.63 -1.23 11.55
C GLY A 278 -4.60 -2.35 11.17
N PHE A 279 -5.81 -2.04 10.68
CA PHE A 279 -6.75 -3.09 10.27
C PHE A 279 -6.54 -3.53 8.82
N TYR A 280 -6.72 -4.83 8.59
CA TYR A 280 -6.88 -5.43 7.26
C TYR A 280 -7.74 -6.69 7.40
N PRO A 281 -8.73 -6.95 6.52
CA PRO A 281 -9.05 -6.22 5.28
C PRO A 281 -9.73 -4.86 5.49
N LYS A 282 -9.98 -4.13 4.40
CA LYS A 282 -10.55 -2.76 4.40
C LYS A 282 -11.92 -2.60 5.07
N PRO A 283 -12.88 -3.54 4.99
CA PRO A 283 -14.22 -3.35 5.57
C PRO A 283 -14.20 -3.30 7.11
N VAL A 284 -14.46 -2.11 7.65
CA VAL A 284 -14.54 -1.84 9.10
C VAL A 284 -15.81 -1.06 9.43
N TRP A 285 -16.35 -1.27 10.62
CA TRP A 285 -17.44 -0.45 11.18
C TRP A 285 -16.97 0.20 12.47
N VAL A 286 -17.22 1.51 12.59
CA VAL A 286 -16.80 2.36 13.71
C VAL A 286 -17.94 3.31 14.05
N MET A 287 -18.33 3.36 15.33
CA MET A 287 -19.45 4.17 15.78
C MET A 287 -19.20 4.71 17.19
N TRP A 288 -19.64 5.95 17.46
CA TRP A 288 -19.75 6.42 18.84
C TRP A 288 -21.05 5.90 19.48
N MET A 289 -20.95 5.46 20.73
CA MET A 289 -22.01 4.79 21.48
C MET A 289 -22.25 5.51 22.81
N ARG A 290 -23.49 5.44 23.31
CA ARG A 290 -23.84 5.72 24.71
C ARG A 290 -24.51 4.47 25.27
N GLY A 291 -23.77 3.66 26.02
CA GLY A 291 -24.19 2.27 26.28
C GLY A 291 -24.34 1.52 24.96
N GLU A 292 -25.52 0.97 24.69
CA GLU A 292 -25.86 0.30 23.43
C GLU A 292 -26.42 1.24 22.35
N GLN A 293 -26.64 2.53 22.63
CA GLN A 293 -27.24 3.46 21.67
C GLN A 293 -26.19 4.08 20.73
N GLU A 294 -26.29 3.79 19.43
CA GLU A 294 -25.51 4.46 18.38
C GLU A 294 -25.79 5.97 18.34
N GLN A 295 -24.71 6.77 18.31
CA GLN A 295 -24.80 8.22 18.22
C GLN A 295 -24.89 8.64 16.75
N ARG A 296 -26.10 9.03 16.31
CA ARG A 296 -26.40 9.46 14.93
C ARG A 296 -25.55 10.62 14.42
N GLY A 297 -24.98 11.42 15.32
CA GLY A 297 -24.03 12.50 14.97
C GLY A 297 -22.62 12.01 14.62
N THR A 298 -22.36 10.69 14.62
CA THR A 298 -21.05 10.15 14.26
C THR A 298 -20.72 10.40 12.80
N GLN A 299 -19.69 11.19 12.55
CA GLN A 299 -19.13 11.42 11.22
C GLN A 299 -17.94 10.47 11.03
N ARG A 300 -18.04 9.54 10.08
CA ARG A 300 -16.92 8.72 9.63
C ARG A 300 -16.21 9.47 8.51
N GLY A 301 -14.91 9.70 8.66
CA GLY A 301 -14.06 10.19 7.57
C GLY A 301 -13.75 9.07 6.57
N ASP A 302 -12.93 9.41 5.57
CA ASP A 302 -12.45 8.43 4.60
C ASP A 302 -11.52 7.39 5.24
N ILE A 303 -11.46 6.21 4.62
CA ILE A 303 -10.49 5.17 4.96
C ILE A 303 -9.20 5.49 4.19
N LEU A 304 -8.12 5.74 4.93
CA LEU A 304 -6.80 6.11 4.40
C LEU A 304 -5.85 4.91 4.44
N PRO A 305 -4.96 4.72 3.45
CA PRO A 305 -3.97 3.65 3.46
C PRO A 305 -2.80 3.96 4.41
N ASN A 306 -2.30 2.93 5.09
CA ASN A 306 -1.00 2.94 5.77
C ASN A 306 0.07 2.31 4.87
N ALA A 307 1.35 2.60 5.15
CA ALA A 307 2.48 2.09 4.37
C ALA A 307 2.72 0.58 4.51
N ASP A 308 2.14 -0.06 5.52
CA ASP A 308 2.17 -1.52 5.79
C ASP A 308 0.98 -2.28 5.18
N GLU A 309 0.29 -1.64 4.23
CA GLU A 309 -0.91 -2.14 3.53
C GLU A 309 -2.07 -2.46 4.49
N THR A 310 -2.06 -1.86 5.69
CA THR A 310 -3.24 -1.76 6.54
C THR A 310 -3.96 -0.44 6.29
N TRP A 311 -5.06 -0.23 6.99
CA TRP A 311 -5.91 0.93 6.84
C TRP A 311 -6.02 1.74 8.13
N TYR A 312 -6.33 3.02 7.96
CA TYR A 312 -6.63 3.98 9.00
C TYR A 312 -8.01 4.62 8.76
N LEU A 313 -8.76 4.86 9.83
CA LEU A 313 -10.06 5.51 9.81
C LEU A 313 -10.23 6.41 11.04
N ARG A 314 -10.90 7.54 10.86
CA ARG A 314 -11.28 8.46 11.93
C ARG A 314 -12.80 8.60 12.02
N ALA A 315 -13.37 8.43 13.21
CA ALA A 315 -14.78 8.70 13.48
C ALA A 315 -14.92 9.81 14.53
N THR A 316 -15.57 10.92 14.18
CA THR A 316 -15.76 12.08 15.05
C THR A 316 -17.20 12.20 15.55
N LEU A 317 -17.39 12.88 16.69
CA LEU A 317 -18.70 13.22 17.24
C LEU A 317 -18.62 14.55 17.99
N ASP A 318 -19.46 15.51 17.62
CA ASP A 318 -19.54 16.81 18.29
C ASP A 318 -20.63 16.81 19.37
N VAL A 319 -20.23 17.05 20.62
CA VAL A 319 -21.12 17.05 21.80
C VAL A 319 -21.00 18.33 22.62
N ALA A 320 -21.97 18.61 23.50
CA ALA A 320 -21.74 19.59 24.56
C ALA A 320 -20.73 19.03 25.57
N THR A 321 -19.87 19.87 26.15
CA THR A 321 -18.78 19.41 27.04
C THR A 321 -19.28 18.58 28.23
N GLY A 322 -20.45 18.91 28.78
CA GLY A 322 -21.08 18.15 29.87
C GLY A 322 -21.64 16.78 29.47
N GLU A 323 -21.89 16.55 28.18
CA GLU A 323 -22.49 15.32 27.65
C GLU A 323 -21.44 14.27 27.26
N ALA A 324 -20.16 14.63 27.24
CA ALA A 324 -19.08 13.75 26.79
C ALA A 324 -18.91 12.49 27.68
N ALA A 325 -19.32 12.57 28.96
CA ALA A 325 -19.25 11.45 29.89
C ALA A 325 -20.16 10.28 29.48
N GLY A 326 -19.69 9.05 29.70
CA GLY A 326 -20.43 7.83 29.38
C GLY A 326 -20.50 7.45 27.88
N LEU A 327 -19.81 8.20 27.01
CA LEU A 327 -19.62 7.83 25.62
C LEU A 327 -18.48 6.82 25.45
N SER A 328 -18.55 6.01 24.41
CA SER A 328 -17.47 5.13 23.96
C SER A 328 -17.40 5.06 22.44
N CYS A 329 -16.24 4.76 21.90
CA CYS A 329 -16.10 4.32 20.52
C CYS A 329 -16.17 2.79 20.48
N ARG A 330 -16.94 2.24 19.54
CA ARG A 330 -17.08 0.80 19.30
C ARG A 330 -16.61 0.49 17.86
N VAL A 331 -15.71 -0.47 17.75
CA VAL A 331 -15.09 -0.90 16.48
C VAL A 331 -15.39 -2.37 16.24
N LYS A 332 -15.95 -2.67 15.06
CA LYS A 332 -16.23 -4.02 14.56
C LYS A 332 -15.40 -4.26 13.31
N HIS A 333 -14.62 -5.33 13.31
CA HIS A 333 -13.74 -5.68 12.21
C HIS A 333 -13.55 -7.20 12.13
N SER A 334 -13.41 -7.74 10.91
CA SER A 334 -13.42 -9.19 10.65
C SER A 334 -12.26 -9.99 11.27
N SER A 335 -11.22 -9.30 11.76
CA SER A 335 -10.09 -9.87 12.51
C SER A 335 -10.34 -10.01 14.02
N ILE A 336 -11.42 -9.44 14.53
CA ILE A 336 -11.74 -9.45 15.96
C ILE A 336 -12.84 -10.49 16.16
N GLU A 337 -12.45 -11.66 16.66
CA GLU A 337 -13.34 -12.81 16.79
C GLU A 337 -14.26 -12.65 18.01
N GLY A 338 -15.57 -12.60 17.78
CA GLY A 338 -16.60 -12.65 18.82
C GLY A 338 -16.76 -11.42 19.72
N HIS A 339 -15.88 -10.41 19.60
CA HIS A 339 -15.87 -9.26 20.50
C HIS A 339 -15.64 -7.94 19.76
N ASP A 340 -16.36 -6.89 20.15
CA ASP A 340 -16.15 -5.53 19.65
C ASP A 340 -15.02 -4.86 20.46
N LEU A 341 -14.16 -4.08 19.80
CA LEU A 341 -13.20 -3.23 20.51
C LEU A 341 -13.93 -1.96 20.98
N ILE A 342 -14.07 -1.80 22.30
CA ILE A 342 -14.80 -0.68 22.94
C ILE A 342 -13.82 0.15 23.77
N ILE A 343 -13.78 1.47 23.52
CA ILE A 343 -12.93 2.41 24.23
C ILE A 343 -13.77 3.55 24.80
N HIS A 344 -13.73 3.76 26.11
CA HIS A 344 -14.57 4.75 26.80
C HIS A 344 -13.93 6.14 26.85
N TRP A 345 -14.74 7.17 26.57
CA TRP A 345 -14.32 8.57 26.72
C TRP A 345 -14.08 8.93 28.17
N GLY A 346 -12.96 9.61 28.45
CA GLY A 346 -12.58 9.98 29.83
C GLY A 346 -12.23 8.79 30.72
N GLY A 347 -12.08 7.58 30.15
CA GLY A 347 -11.64 6.40 30.88
C GLY A 347 -10.20 6.58 31.37
N TYR A 348 -10.03 6.96 32.63
CA TYR A 348 -8.76 6.77 33.32
C TYR A 348 -8.39 5.29 33.24
N SER A 349 -7.17 4.98 32.82
CA SER A 349 -6.65 3.64 33.00
C SER A 349 -6.63 3.34 34.50
N ILE A 350 -7.50 2.43 34.95
CA ILE A 350 -7.56 1.98 36.33
C ILE A 350 -6.19 1.46 36.77
N PHE A 351 -5.43 0.85 35.84
CA PHE A 351 -4.03 0.48 36.04
C PHE A 351 -3.11 1.69 36.30
N LEU A 352 -3.25 2.81 35.58
CA LEU A 352 -2.46 4.03 35.88
C LEU A 352 -2.83 4.62 37.25
N ILE A 353 -4.11 4.63 37.62
CA ILE A 353 -4.53 5.06 38.97
C ILE A 353 -3.92 4.13 40.04
N LEU A 354 -4.00 2.81 39.86
CA LEU A 354 -3.42 1.82 40.77
C LEU A 354 -1.89 1.93 40.85
N ILE A 355 -1.18 2.14 39.73
CA ILE A 355 0.26 2.38 39.71
C ILE A 355 0.61 3.64 40.49
N CYS A 356 -0.06 4.76 40.25
CA CYS A 356 0.14 5.98 41.02
C CYS A 356 -0.12 5.78 42.53
N LEU A 357 -1.21 5.09 42.90
CA LEU A 357 -1.54 4.78 44.29
C LEU A 357 -0.46 3.89 44.95
N THR A 358 0.00 2.83 44.29
CA THR A 358 1.07 1.96 44.83
C THR A 358 2.39 2.70 45.00
N VAL A 359 2.77 3.59 44.08
CA VAL A 359 3.96 4.44 44.21
C VAL A 359 3.83 5.39 45.40
N ILE A 360 2.68 6.06 45.57
CA ILE A 360 2.41 6.96 46.70
C ILE A 360 2.49 6.20 48.03
N VAL A 361 1.86 5.03 48.14
CA VAL A 361 1.89 4.21 49.37
C VAL A 361 3.32 3.80 49.74
N ASN A 362 4.12 3.36 48.78
CA ASN A 362 5.53 3.00 49.04
C ASN A 362 6.37 4.20 49.50
N LEU A 363 6.18 5.38 48.89
CA LEU A 363 6.83 6.62 49.32
C LEU A 363 6.45 7.01 50.75
N VAL A 364 5.17 6.93 51.12
CA VAL A 364 4.70 7.20 52.48
C VAL A 364 5.31 6.21 53.49
N ILE A 365 5.37 4.91 53.17
CA ILE A 365 6.01 3.91 54.03
C ILE A 365 7.49 4.25 54.24
N LEU A 366 8.23 4.60 53.18
CA LEU A 366 9.64 5.00 53.28
C LEU A 366 9.84 6.23 54.17
N VAL A 367 8.99 7.26 54.04
CA VAL A 367 9.04 8.47 54.90
C VAL A 367 8.73 8.12 56.36
N VAL A 368 7.72 7.28 56.61
CA VAL A 368 7.38 6.82 57.97
C VAL A 368 8.53 6.03 58.58
N VAL A 369 9.10 5.04 57.88
CA VAL A 369 10.24 4.25 58.35
C VAL A 369 11.45 5.14 58.63
N HIS A 370 11.78 6.06 57.73
CA HIS A 370 12.87 7.02 57.92
C HIS A 370 12.65 7.91 59.15
N SER A 371 11.43 8.42 59.35
CA SER A 371 11.11 9.23 60.54
C SER A 371 11.18 8.43 61.85
N ARG A 372 10.77 7.15 61.84
CA ARG A 372 10.87 6.24 63.00
C ARG A 372 12.32 5.92 63.33
N LEU A 373 13.14 5.62 62.33
CA LEU A 373 14.59 5.39 62.50
C LEU A 373 15.31 6.66 63.01
N LYS A 374 14.98 7.85 62.47
CA LYS A 374 15.51 9.13 62.97
C LYS A 374 15.10 9.40 64.43
N LYS A 375 13.85 9.12 64.80
CA LYS A 375 13.37 9.24 66.20
C LYS A 375 14.03 8.23 67.13
N GLN A 376 14.27 6.99 66.69
CA GLN A 376 14.96 5.97 67.48
C GLN A 376 16.47 6.26 67.64
N SER A 377 17.09 6.87 66.64
CA SER A 377 18.45 7.44 66.74
C SER A 377 18.50 8.56 67.78
N SER A 378 17.55 9.51 67.72
CA SER A 378 17.48 10.61 68.70
C SER A 378 17.25 10.13 70.14
N ASN A 379 16.46 9.06 70.35
CA ASN A 379 16.24 8.48 71.68
C ASN A 379 17.45 7.70 72.22
N LYS A 380 18.35 7.21 71.36
CA LYS A 380 19.57 6.50 71.78
C LYS A 380 20.67 7.44 72.29
N ASN A 381 20.59 8.74 71.99
CA ASN A 381 21.55 9.74 72.46
C ASN A 381 21.26 10.27 73.88
N ALA A 382 20.27 9.72 74.59
CA ALA A 382 19.82 10.21 75.90
C ALA A 382 20.40 9.44 77.12
N LEU A 383 21.12 8.33 76.92
CA LEU A 383 21.86 7.64 77.99
C LEU A 383 23.33 7.44 77.59
N SER A 384 24.21 8.22 78.19
CA SER A 384 25.66 8.00 78.19
C SER A 384 26.14 7.79 79.63
N PRO A 385 26.70 6.62 79.99
CA PRO A 385 27.27 6.39 81.31
C PRO A 385 28.58 7.17 81.49
N ARG A 386 28.70 7.88 82.62
CA ARG A 386 29.94 8.58 83.02
C ARG A 386 31.00 7.56 83.45
N ALA A 387 32.23 7.72 82.97
CA ALA A 387 33.36 6.84 83.26
C ALA A 387 33.91 6.99 84.71
N PRO A 388 34.51 5.93 85.29
CA PRO A 388 35.46 6.03 86.40
C PRO A 388 36.93 5.83 85.96
N SER A 389 37.85 6.39 86.74
CA SER A 389 39.31 6.35 86.54
C SER A 389 39.97 5.10 87.19
N PRO A 390 41.27 4.80 86.92
CA PRO A 390 41.77 3.42 86.93
C PRO A 390 42.53 2.98 88.20
N VAL A 391 42.61 1.66 88.41
CA VAL A 391 43.57 0.98 89.30
C VAL A 391 44.01 -0.35 88.66
N PHE A 392 45.32 -0.60 88.60
CA PHE A 392 45.99 -1.89 88.28
C PHE A 392 46.51 -2.54 89.60
N PRO A 393 47.01 -3.79 89.64
CA PRO A 393 47.18 -4.81 88.58
C PRO A 393 46.24 -6.03 88.86
N MET A 394 46.44 -7.31 88.52
CA MET A 394 47.55 -8.10 87.96
C MET A 394 47.03 -9.42 87.35
N GLY A 395 47.77 -10.04 86.40
CA GLY A 395 47.76 -11.50 86.23
C GLY A 395 47.45 -12.08 84.83
N ALA A 396 48.48 -12.68 84.24
CA ALA A 396 48.49 -13.82 83.29
C ALA A 396 47.88 -13.69 81.87
N ASN A 397 48.62 -14.28 80.91
CA ASN A 397 48.30 -14.35 79.48
C ASN A 397 47.27 -15.44 79.16
N THR A 398 46.44 -15.22 78.13
CA THR A 398 46.18 -16.22 77.08
C THR A 398 45.68 -15.59 75.77
N GLN A 399 45.79 -16.36 74.69
CA GLN A 399 45.67 -15.99 73.29
C GLN A 399 44.23 -16.10 72.74
N ASP A 400 43.97 -15.39 71.63
CA ASP A 400 42.95 -15.66 70.59
C ASP A 400 41.45 -15.65 71.01
N THR A 401 40.47 -15.31 70.17
CA THR A 401 40.41 -15.20 68.70
C THR A 401 39.33 -14.18 68.27
N ASN A 402 39.37 -13.74 67.00
CA ASN A 402 38.27 -13.90 66.01
C ASN A 402 38.08 -12.69 65.07
N ASN A 403 38.72 -12.77 63.92
CA ASN A 403 38.61 -11.84 62.81
C ASN A 403 37.55 -12.33 61.80
N SER A 404 36.30 -11.88 61.92
CA SER A 404 35.26 -12.14 60.91
C SER A 404 34.13 -11.11 60.91
N ARG A 405 34.31 -10.00 60.18
CA ARG A 405 33.20 -9.09 59.84
C ARG A 405 33.35 -8.34 58.51
N HIS A 406 34.54 -8.29 57.91
CA HIS A 406 34.78 -7.52 56.68
C HIS A 406 34.50 -8.25 55.34
N HIS A 407 34.38 -9.58 55.33
CA HIS A 407 34.19 -10.33 54.07
C HIS A 407 32.74 -10.37 53.53
N PHE A 408 31.72 -10.02 54.32
CA PHE A 408 30.31 -10.20 53.90
C PHE A 408 29.73 -9.02 53.10
N CYS A 409 30.30 -7.81 53.18
CA CYS A 409 29.71 -6.62 52.54
C CYS A 409 30.03 -6.47 51.04
N LEU A 410 31.10 -7.09 50.52
CA LEU A 410 31.48 -6.94 49.12
C LEU A 410 30.69 -7.86 48.15
N ALA A 411 30.14 -8.97 48.63
CA ALA A 411 29.41 -9.93 47.81
C ALA A 411 28.03 -9.41 47.33
N GLN A 412 27.27 -8.74 48.20
CA GLN A 412 25.91 -8.26 47.85
C GLN A 412 25.91 -7.13 46.80
N VAL A 413 26.88 -6.23 46.83
CA VAL A 413 26.96 -5.09 45.88
C VAL A 413 27.25 -5.57 44.45
N SER A 414 28.05 -6.63 44.30
CA SER A 414 28.34 -7.27 43.01
C SER A 414 27.08 -7.89 42.38
N TRP A 415 26.28 -8.60 43.18
CA TRP A 415 25.08 -9.29 42.70
C TRP A 415 24.01 -8.35 42.12
N ILE A 416 23.80 -7.19 42.76
CA ILE A 416 22.83 -6.19 42.32
C ILE A 416 23.28 -5.53 41.01
N LYS A 417 24.56 -5.13 40.89
CA LYS A 417 25.11 -4.58 39.63
C LYS A 417 24.95 -5.55 38.46
N ASN A 418 25.26 -6.84 38.68
CA ASN A 418 25.21 -7.83 37.62
C ASN A 418 23.76 -8.10 37.14
N ARG A 419 22.78 -8.04 38.05
CA ARG A 419 21.36 -8.16 37.71
C ARG A 419 20.83 -6.94 36.93
N PHE A 420 21.32 -5.74 37.23
CA PHE A 420 20.96 -4.52 36.50
C PHE A 420 21.52 -4.49 35.07
N LEU A 421 22.79 -4.91 34.86
CA LEU A 421 23.35 -5.07 33.51
C LEU A 421 22.57 -6.11 32.68
N LYS A 422 22.22 -7.27 33.28
CA LYS A 422 21.44 -8.33 32.60
C LYS A 422 20.02 -7.91 32.21
N TRP A 423 19.46 -6.89 32.86
CA TRP A 423 18.16 -6.31 32.51
C TRP A 423 18.30 -5.28 31.38
N LYS A 424 19.35 -4.43 31.44
CA LYS A 424 19.66 -3.47 30.37
C LYS A 424 19.94 -4.15 29.01
N THR A 425 20.64 -5.29 28.99
CA THR A 425 20.85 -6.05 27.74
C THR A 425 19.60 -6.73 27.19
N ARG A 426 18.56 -6.97 28.00
CA ARG A 426 17.26 -7.49 27.52
C ARG A 426 16.36 -6.41 26.94
N LEU A 427 16.44 -5.18 27.45
CA LEU A 427 15.72 -4.03 26.90
C LEU A 427 16.24 -3.64 25.50
N ASN A 428 17.55 -3.77 25.25
CA ASN A 428 18.16 -3.49 23.95
C ASN A 428 18.02 -4.62 22.90
N GLN A 429 17.24 -5.68 23.19
CA GLN A 429 16.88 -6.73 22.22
C GLN A 429 15.37 -6.76 21.91
N LEU A 430 14.64 -5.71 22.31
CA LEU A 430 13.21 -5.52 22.10
C LEU A 430 12.89 -4.13 21.49
N SER A 431 13.86 -3.59 20.74
CA SER A 431 13.76 -2.37 19.92
C SER A 431 14.08 -2.70 18.47
#